data_AF-A0A7C1DD47-F1
#
_entry.id   AF-A0A7C1DD47-F1
#
_cell.length_a   1.000
_cell.length_b   1.000
_cell.length_c   1.000
_cell.angle_alpha   90.00
_cell.angle_beta   90.00
_cell.angle_gamma   90.00
#
_symmetry.space_group_name_H-M   'P 1'
#
loop_
_entity.id
_entity.type
_entity.pdbx_description
1 polymer ?
#
loop_
_entity_poly.entity_id
_entity_poly.type
_entity_poly.pdbx_seq_one_letter_code
_entity_poly.pdbx_strand_id
1 'polypeptide(L)' 'MEGHATSQFQKAIFAVESLPLDDREDLLDILRRRLAENRREQIAANARETRKAVREGKASFGTLDDLKRELRSSDV' A
#
# COMPACT_ATOMS: atom_id res chain seq x y z
N MET A 1 -17.30 18.14 32.14
CA MET A 1 -16.10 17.53 31.51
C MET A 1 -16.58 16.80 30.27
N GLU A 2 -16.46 17.45 29.11
CA GLU A 2 -16.90 16.86 27.84
C GLU A 2 -15.97 15.70 27.48
N GLY A 3 -16.51 14.49 27.46
CA GLY A 3 -15.79 13.31 26.99
C GLY A 3 -15.59 13.40 25.49
N HIS A 4 -14.42 13.87 25.05
CA HIS A 4 -14.05 13.84 23.65
C HIS A 4 -14.06 12.39 23.16
N ALA A 5 -14.89 12.10 22.15
CA ALA A 5 -14.94 10.79 21.51
C ALA A 5 -13.56 10.46 20.92
N THR A 6 -12.86 9.52 21.56
CA THR A 6 -11.54 9.06 21.14
C THR A 6 -11.65 8.37 19.79
N SER A 7 -10.85 8.79 18.80
CA SER A 7 -10.82 8.15 17.47
C SER A 7 -10.42 6.68 17.59
N GLN A 8 -10.80 5.85 16.61
CA GLN A 8 -10.40 4.44 16.59
C GLN A 8 -8.87 4.28 16.59
N PHE A 9 -8.17 5.18 15.91
CA PHE A 9 -6.71 5.24 15.93
C PHE A 9 -6.19 5.45 17.35
N GLN A 10 -6.71 6.46 18.06
CA GLN A 10 -6.26 6.75 19.42
C GLN A 10 -6.60 5.62 20.40
N LYS A 11 -7.74 4.94 20.23
CA LYS A 11 -8.08 3.72 20.99
C LYS A 11 -7.08 2.60 20.76
N ALA A 12 -6.61 2.41 19.54
CA ALA A 12 -5.60 1.41 19.21
C ALA A 12 -4.26 1.73 19.90
N ILE A 13 -3.84 3.01 19.92
CA ILE A 13 -2.64 3.43 20.65
C ILE A 13 -2.75 3.09 22.13
N PHE A 14 -3.85 3.46 22.79
CA PHE A 14 -4.05 3.16 24.21
C PHE A 14 -4.09 1.65 24.50
N ALA A 15 -4.68 0.86 23.60
CA ALA A 15 -4.67 -0.59 23.75
C ALA A 15 -3.24 -1.15 23.71
N VAL A 16 -2.40 -0.69 22.78
CA VAL A 16 -0.98 -1.10 22.72
C VAL A 16 -0.20 -0.63 23.94
N GLU A 17 -0.40 0.61 24.39
CA GLU A 17 0.26 1.16 25.57
C GLU A 17 -0.11 0.45 26.88
N SER A 18 -1.25 -0.25 26.92
CA SER A 18 -1.67 -1.05 28.07
C SER A 18 -0.93 -2.40 28.20
N LEU A 19 -0.22 -2.84 27.16
CA LEU A 19 0.53 -4.11 27.16
C LEU A 19 1.85 -4.00 27.95
N PRO A 20 2.44 -5.10 28.43
CA PRO A 20 3.84 -5.15 28.86
C PRO A 20 4.80 -4.66 27.76
N LEU A 21 6.00 -4.18 28.13
CA LEU A 21 6.95 -3.64 27.15
C LEU A 21 7.33 -4.67 26.08
N ASP A 22 7.66 -5.90 26.49
CA ASP A 22 8.04 -6.98 25.58
C ASP A 22 6.91 -7.29 24.56
N ASP A 23 5.66 -7.36 25.02
CA ASP A 23 4.49 -7.57 24.15
C ASP A 23 4.30 -6.42 23.14
N ARG A 24 4.64 -5.17 23.51
CA ARG A 24 4.60 -4.03 22.57
C ARG A 24 5.66 -4.18 21.49
N GLU A 25 6.87 -4.61 21.86
CA GLU A 25 7.98 -4.82 20.92
C GLU A 25 7.63 -5.95 19.93
N ASP A 26 7.12 -7.07 20.43
CA ASP A 26 6.65 -8.19 19.61
C ASP A 26 5.53 -7.77 18.65
N LEU A 27 4.54 -7.01 19.15
CA LEU A 27 3.46 -6.51 18.33
C LEU A 27 3.96 -5.61 17.20
N LEU A 28 4.92 -4.73 17.50
CA LEU A 28 5.51 -3.82 16.51
C LEU A 28 6.19 -4.60 15.38
N ASP A 29 6.90 -5.67 15.72
CA ASP A 29 7.55 -6.53 14.74
C ASP A 29 6.56 -7.34 13.89
N ILE A 30 5.49 -7.85 14.49
CA ILE A 30 4.41 -8.51 13.76
C ILE A 30 3.75 -7.52 12.78
N LEU A 31 3.44 -6.30 13.22
CA LEU A 31 2.81 -5.29 12.37
C LEU A 31 3.72 -4.88 11.20
N ARG A 32 5.02 -4.70 11.43
CA ARG A 32 6.00 -4.43 10.37
C ARG A 32 6.01 -5.52 9.31
N ARG A 33 6.02 -6.79 9.73
CA ARG A 33 5.99 -7.95 8.82
C ARG A 33 4.70 -7.98 8.01
N ARG A 34 3.54 -7.80 8.65
CA ARG A 34 2.23 -7.77 7.96
C ARG A 34 2.13 -6.62 6.95
N LEU A 35 2.64 -5.44 7.29
CA LEU A 35 2.72 -4.31 6.36
C LEU A 35 3.59 -4.64 5.14
N ALA A 36 4.71 -5.33 5.33
CA ALA A 36 5.57 -5.76 4.24
C ALA A 36 4.84 -6.78 3.34
N GLU A 37 4.14 -7.77 3.91
CA GLU A 37 3.37 -8.74 3.13
C GLU A 37 2.24 -8.07 2.32
N ASN A 38 1.47 -7.16 2.91
CA ASN A 38 0.43 -6.41 2.19
C ASN A 38 1.00 -5.65 0.98
N ARG A 39 2.19 -5.04 1.13
CA ARG A 39 2.86 -4.36 0.00
C ARG A 39 3.32 -5.36 -1.06
N ARG A 40 3.80 -6.56 -0.68
CA ARG A 40 4.16 -7.60 -1.65
C ARG A 40 2.95 -8.10 -2.42
N GLU A 41 1.80 -8.23 -1.78
CA GLU A 41 0.55 -8.59 -2.45
C GLU A 41 0.15 -7.56 -3.51
N GLN A 42 0.26 -6.27 -3.19
CA GLN A 42 0.04 -5.18 -4.15
C GLN A 42 1.00 -5.25 -5.33
N ILE A 43 2.31 -5.44 -5.07
CA ILE A 43 3.32 -5.61 -6.13
C ILE A 43 2.98 -6.82 -7.02
N ALA A 44 2.59 -7.94 -6.42
CA ALA A 44 2.22 -9.14 -7.14
C ALA A 44 0.95 -8.94 -7.98
N ALA A 45 -0.04 -8.20 -7.47
CA ALA A 45 -1.24 -7.81 -8.21
C ALA A 45 -0.89 -6.95 -9.44
N ASN A 46 -0.12 -5.88 -9.24
CA ASN A 46 0.33 -5.00 -10.31
C ASN A 46 1.13 -5.78 -11.36
N ALA A 47 2.05 -6.65 -10.94
CA ALA A 47 2.84 -7.46 -11.85
C ALA A 47 1.97 -8.44 -12.68
N ARG A 48 0.93 -9.02 -12.08
CA ARG A 48 -0.03 -9.87 -12.82
C ARG A 48 -0.80 -9.06 -13.86
N GLU A 49 -1.25 -7.86 -13.50
CA GLU A 49 -1.96 -6.96 -14.41
C GLU A 49 -1.06 -6.54 -15.57
N THR A 50 0.16 -6.07 -15.31
CA THR A 50 1.13 -5.69 -16.34
C THR A 50 1.42 -6.87 -17.28
N ARG A 51 1.68 -8.07 -16.75
CA ARG A 51 1.90 -9.27 -17.57
C ARG A 51 0.70 -9.63 -18.43
N LYS A 52 -0.52 -9.42 -17.92
CA LYS A 52 -1.75 -9.63 -18.70
C LYS A 52 -1.84 -8.60 -19.83
N ALA A 53 -1.62 -7.32 -19.56
CA ALA A 53 -1.66 -6.26 -20.57
C ALA A 53 -0.64 -6.50 -21.69
N VAL A 54 0.58 -6.93 -21.35
CA VAL A 54 1.60 -7.31 -22.35
C VAL A 54 1.12 -8.48 -23.22
N ARG A 55 0.61 -9.56 -22.62
CA ARG A 55 0.11 -10.73 -23.37
C ARG A 55 -1.07 -10.38 -24.28
N GLU A 56 -1.93 -9.46 -23.85
CA GLU A 56 -3.09 -9.01 -24.62
C GLU A 56 -2.74 -7.91 -25.65
N GLY A 57 -1.47 -7.51 -25.77
CA GLY A 57 -1.05 -6.45 -26.69
C GLY A 57 -1.54 -5.04 -26.29
N LYS A 58 -1.98 -4.87 -25.04
CA LYS A 58 -2.49 -3.61 -24.47
C LYS A 58 -1.43 -2.77 -23.78
N ALA A 59 -0.20 -3.28 -23.68
CA ALA A 59 0.94 -2.55 -23.16
C ALA A 59 1.89 -2.14 -24.29
N SER A 60 2.35 -0.89 -24.28
CA SER A 60 3.39 -0.37 -25.17
C SER A 60 4.75 -0.35 -24.46
N PHE A 61 5.83 -0.48 -25.22
CA PHE A 61 7.20 -0.29 -24.77
C PHE A 61 7.79 0.89 -25.53
N GLY A 62 8.48 1.78 -24.84
CA GLY A 62 9.06 2.97 -25.48
C GLY A 62 9.91 3.79 -24.54
N THR A 63 10.45 4.87 -25.08
CA THR A 63 11.20 5.87 -24.33
C THR A 63 10.25 6.81 -23.57
N LEU A 64 10.81 7.62 -22.67
CA LEU A 64 10.05 8.68 -22.03
C LEU A 64 9.41 9.65 -23.04
N ASP A 65 10.06 9.89 -24.18
CA ASP A 65 9.51 10.76 -25.22
C ASP A 65 8.35 10.11 -25.98
N ASP A 66 8.37 8.78 -26.14
CA ASP A 66 7.23 8.02 -26.68
C ASP A 66 6.04 8.10 -25.73
N LEU A 67 6.27 7.91 -24.43
CA LEU A 67 5.24 8.07 -23.41
C LEU A 67 4.65 9.50 -23.39
N LYS A 68 5.51 10.53 -23.45
CA LYS A 68 5.04 11.93 -23.51
C LYS A 68 4.19 12.19 -24.76
N ARG A 69 4.52 11.59 -25.90
CA ARG A 69 3.72 11.68 -27.13
C ARG A 69 2.37 11.00 -26.95
N GLU A 70 2.35 9.77 -26.44
CA GLU A 70 1.12 9.01 -26.17
C GLU A 70 0.17 9.79 -25.24
N LEU A 71 0.68 10.30 -24.11
CA LEU A 71 -0.13 11.06 -23.14
C LEU A 71 -0.69 12.36 -23.71
N ARG A 72 0.09 13.09 -24.52
CA ARG A 72 -0.38 14.32 -25.21
C ARG A 72 -1.38 14.03 -26.34
N SER A 73 -1.34 12.83 -26.90
CA SER A 73 -2.29 12.40 -27.93
C SER A 73 -3.56 11.79 -27.35
N SER A 74 -3.56 11.45 -26.06
CA SER A 74 -4.68 10.83 -25.34
C SER A 74 -5.54 11.84 -24.57
N ASP A 75 -5.33 13.14 -24.77
CA ASP A 75 -6.26 14.19 -24.34
C ASP A 75 -7.53 14.13 -25.23
N VAL A 76 -8.51 13.32 -24.81
CA VAL A 76 -9.93 13.39 -25.19
C VAL A 76 -10.76 13.44 -23.92
#